data_AF-A0A935EI32-F1
#
_entry.id   AF-A0A935EI32-F1
#
_cell.length_a   1.000
_cell.length_b   1.000
_cell.length_c   1.000
_cell.angle_alpha   90.00
_cell.angle_beta   90.00
_cell.angle_gamma   90.00
#
_symmetry.space_group_name_H-M   'P 1'
#
loop_
_entity.id
_entity.type
_entity.pdbx_description
1 polymer ?
#
loop_
_entity_poly.entity_id
_entity_poly.type
_entity_poly.pdbx_seq_one_letter_code
_entity_poly.pdbx_strand_id
1 'polypeptide(L)'
;MIEDLRSWDRTKGMDEPGLLVFSDGDAKANAELGLSSPIIVDAEDTATKLGMFGTPSAVLVNENGVIVSETALGASDIWALIGKR
;
A
#
# COMPACT_ATOMS: atom_id res chain seq x y z
N MET A 1 8.94 -2.38 -7.58
CA MET A 1 7.82 -1.79 -6.81
C MET A 1 8.29 -1.09 -5.56
N ILE A 2 9.04 -1.72 -4.64
CA ILE A 2 9.37 -1.03 -3.38
C ILE A 2 10.23 0.23 -3.60
N GLU A 3 11.13 0.22 -4.58
CA GLU A 3 11.90 1.41 -5.00
C GLU A 3 10.98 2.51 -5.55
N ASP A 4 10.05 2.15 -6.42
CA ASP A 4 9.08 3.07 -7.03
C ASP A 4 8.16 3.67 -5.96
N LEU A 5 7.67 2.83 -5.06
CA LEU A 5 6.81 3.20 -3.95
C LEU A 5 7.53 4.16 -3.00
N ARG A 6 8.80 3.89 -2.69
CA ARG A 6 9.66 4.78 -1.88
C ARG A 6 9.88 6.13 -2.55
N SER A 7 10.09 6.13 -3.87
CA SER A 7 10.25 7.36 -4.64
C SER A 7 8.98 8.20 -4.62
N TRP A 8 7.83 7.56 -4.90
CA TRP A 8 6.53 8.23 -4.88
C TRP A 8 6.15 8.71 -3.48
N ASP A 9 6.34 7.89 -2.45
CA ASP A 9 6.03 8.25 -1.06
C ASP A 9 6.75 9.53 -0.58
N ARG A 10 7.96 9.77 -1.10
CA ARG A 10 8.74 10.98 -0.82
C ARG A 10 8.40 12.18 -1.70
N THR A 11 7.85 11.95 -2.89
CA THR A 11 7.67 12.99 -3.93
C THR A 11 6.21 13.32 -4.21
N LYS A 12 5.26 12.53 -3.69
CA LYS A 12 3.83 12.74 -3.89
C LYS A 12 3.38 14.10 -3.38
N GLY A 13 2.53 14.76 -4.16
CA GLY A 13 1.95 16.06 -3.82
C GLY A 13 0.92 15.96 -2.70
N MET A 14 0.44 17.12 -2.22
CA MET A 14 -0.59 17.18 -1.17
C MET A 14 -1.95 16.61 -1.61
N ASP A 15 -2.22 16.62 -2.92
CA ASP A 15 -3.48 16.12 -3.49
C ASP A 15 -3.44 14.61 -3.80
N GLU A 16 -2.28 13.96 -3.61
CA GLU A 16 -2.12 12.51 -3.80
C GLU A 16 -2.54 11.76 -2.52
N PRO A 17 -3.14 10.57 -2.63
CA PRO A 17 -3.62 9.82 -1.47
C PRO A 17 -2.51 9.47 -0.47
N GLY A 18 -2.91 9.30 0.79
CA GLY A 18 -2.07 8.70 1.82
C GLY A 18 -1.69 7.27 1.47
N LEU A 19 -0.55 6.79 1.98
CA LEU A 19 -0.14 5.41 1.88
C LEU A 19 -0.08 4.80 3.28
N LEU A 20 -0.65 3.60 3.42
CA LEU A 20 -0.57 2.78 4.62
C LEU A 20 -0.21 1.37 4.17
N VAL A 21 0.90 0.83 4.68
CA VAL A 21 1.39 -0.48 4.25
C VAL A 21 1.16 -1.49 5.35
N PHE A 22 0.52 -2.60 5.01
CA PHE A 22 0.49 -3.80 5.83
C PHE A 22 1.60 -4.73 5.36
N SER A 23 2.40 -5.24 6.28
CA SER A 23 3.52 -6.10 5.96
C SER A 23 3.77 -7.10 7.08
N ASP A 24 4.16 -8.31 6.69
CA ASP A 24 4.55 -9.35 7.62
C ASP A 24 5.97 -9.08 8.17
N GLY A 25 6.43 -9.95 9.08
CA GLY A 25 7.77 -9.90 9.65
C GLY A 25 7.86 -9.01 10.89
N ASP A 26 9.05 -8.50 11.18
CA ASP A 26 9.29 -7.65 12.35
C ASP A 26 9.44 -6.17 11.99
N ALA A 27 9.40 -5.31 13.00
CA ALA A 27 9.49 -3.87 12.84
C ALA A 27 10.85 -3.42 12.25
N LYS A 28 11.93 -4.16 12.49
CA LYS A 28 13.27 -3.79 12.00
C LYS A 28 13.37 -4.03 10.50
N ALA A 29 12.97 -5.22 10.04
CA ALA A 29 12.93 -5.55 8.62
C ALA A 29 12.03 -4.58 7.84
N ASN A 30 10.87 -4.22 8.42
CA ASN A 30 9.97 -3.24 7.81
C ASN A 30 10.53 -1.82 7.80
N ALA A 31 11.29 -1.40 8.83
CA ALA A 31 11.96 -0.11 8.82
C ALA A 31 13.01 0.02 7.70
N GLU A 32 13.65 -1.08 7.31
CA GLU A 32 14.63 -1.11 6.21
C GLU A 32 13.98 -0.88 4.82
N LEU A 33 12.66 -1.05 4.70
CA LEU A 33 11.89 -0.64 3.51
C LEU A 33 11.94 0.88 3.29
N GLY A 34 12.26 1.64 4.34
CA GLY A 34 12.53 3.09 4.35
C GLY A 34 11.51 3.92 3.57
N LEU A 35 10.24 3.56 3.74
CA LEU A 35 9.07 4.38 3.44
C LEU A 35 8.94 5.45 4.54
N SER A 36 8.46 6.63 4.17
CA SER A 36 8.05 7.69 5.08
C SER A 36 6.63 7.47 5.60
N SER A 37 5.83 6.74 4.83
CA SER A 37 4.48 6.34 5.21
C SER A 37 4.45 5.27 6.31
N PRO A 38 3.40 5.22 7.13
CA PRO A 38 3.28 4.24 8.20
C PRO A 38 3.23 2.80 7.65
N ILE A 39 3.92 1.91 8.36
CA ILE A 39 3.87 0.46 8.12
C ILE A 39 3.29 -0.20 9.35
N ILE A 40 2.21 -0.96 9.16
CA ILE A 40 1.60 -1.80 10.18
C ILE A 40 2.16 -3.21 10.01
N VAL A 41 2.80 -3.71 11.06
CA VAL A 41 3.19 -5.13 11.14
C VAL A 41 1.91 -5.94 11.32
N ASP A 42 1.54 -6.70 10.30
CA ASP A 42 0.29 -7.44 10.27
C ASP A 42 0.49 -8.84 10.86
N ALA A 43 -0.12 -9.10 12.01
CA ALA A 43 -0.13 -10.42 12.64
C ALA A 43 -1.42 -11.19 12.35
N GLU A 44 -2.39 -10.56 11.67
CA GLU A 44 -3.78 -11.00 11.59
C GLU A 44 -4.22 -11.40 10.17
N ASP A 45 -3.30 -11.42 9.21
CA ASP A 45 -3.56 -11.76 7.80
C ASP A 45 -4.71 -10.92 7.23
N THR A 46 -4.56 -9.60 7.38
CA THR A 46 -5.53 -8.59 6.92
C THR A 46 -5.73 -8.67 5.41
N ALA A 47 -4.66 -8.98 4.66
CA ALA A 47 -4.72 -9.17 3.21
C ALA A 47 -5.76 -10.23 2.82
N THR A 48 -5.71 -11.43 3.42
CA THR A 48 -6.68 -12.50 3.13
C THR A 48 -8.10 -12.11 3.51
N LYS A 49 -8.29 -11.42 4.65
CA LYS A 49 -9.62 -10.93 5.07
C LYS A 49 -10.23 -9.92 4.09
N LEU A 50 -9.38 -9.16 3.38
CA LEU A 50 -9.77 -8.22 2.33
C LEU A 50 -9.84 -8.87 0.94
N GLY A 51 -9.68 -10.19 0.84
CA GLY A 51 -9.70 -10.90 -0.45
C GLY A 51 -8.47 -10.64 -1.32
N MET A 52 -7.35 -10.27 -0.70
CA MET A 52 -6.08 -10.02 -1.37
C MET A 52 -5.21 -11.27 -1.33
N PHE A 53 -5.13 -11.99 -2.45
CA PHE A 53 -4.44 -13.29 -2.53
C PHE A 53 -3.09 -13.24 -3.24
N GLY A 54 -2.44 -12.08 -3.29
CA GLY A 54 -1.13 -11.94 -3.94
C GLY A 54 -0.38 -10.71 -3.46
N THR A 55 0.94 -10.82 -3.37
CA THR A 55 1.82 -9.72 -2.97
C THR A 55 2.58 -9.19 -4.19
N PRO A 56 2.61 -7.88 -4.43
CA PRO A 56 1.89 -6.82 -3.71
C PRO A 56 0.41 -6.72 -4.11
N SER A 57 -0.43 -6.24 -3.21
CA SER A 57 -1.85 -5.93 -3.47
C SER A 57 -2.27 -4.65 -2.76
N ALA A 58 -3.31 -3.97 -3.25
CA ALA A 58 -3.85 -2.79 -2.59
C ALA A 58 -5.32 -2.54 -2.91
N VAL A 59 -5.94 -1.64 -2.14
CA VAL A 59 -7.24 -1.02 -2.41
C VAL A 59 -7.14 0.48 -2.19
N LEU A 60 -8.02 1.24 -2.82
CA LEU A 60 -8.18 2.67 -2.57
C LEU A 60 -9.26 2.89 -1.50
N VAL A 61 -8.95 3.70 -0.50
CA VAL A 61 -9.85 4.07 0.59
C VAL A 61 -10.12 5.57 0.51
N ASN A 62 -11.38 5.99 0.62
CA ASN A 62 -11.77 7.39 0.60
C ASN A 62 -11.66 8.06 1.99
N GLU A 63 -11.96 9.36 2.07
CA GLU A 63 -11.90 10.17 3.29
C GLU A 63 -12.85 9.71 4.41
N ASN A 64 -13.85 8.89 4.09
CA ASN A 64 -14.79 8.31 5.04
C ASN A 64 -14.33 6.93 5.55
N GLY A 65 -13.15 6.46 5.14
CA GLY A 65 -12.64 5.14 5.51
C GLY A 65 -13.30 3.99 4.75
N VAL A 66 -13.90 4.25 3.59
CA VAL A 66 -14.58 3.24 2.77
C VAL A 66 -13.69 2.81 1.60
N ILE A 67 -13.59 1.51 1.37
CA ILE A 67 -12.94 0.95 0.18
C ILE A 67 -13.79 1.29 -1.05
N VAL A 68 -13.20 2.03 -2.00
CA VAL A 68 -13.87 2.54 -3.21
C VAL A 68 -13.32 1.92 -4.51
N SER A 69 -12.49 0.89 -4.39
CA SER A 69 -11.95 0.14 -5.52
C SER A 69 -12.13 -1.36 -5.35
N GLU A 70 -11.96 -2.11 -6.44
CA GLU A 70 -11.63 -3.53 -6.35
C GLU A 70 -10.20 -3.71 -5.83
N THR A 71 -9.85 -4.94 -5.45
CA THR A 71 -8.48 -5.30 -5.09
C THR A 71 -7.60 -5.25 -6.32
N ALA A 72 -6.56 -4.42 -6.27
CA ALA A 72 -5.49 -4.39 -7.25
C ALA A 72 -4.42 -5.42 -6.91
N LEU A 73 -3.98 -6.20 -7.90
CA LEU A 73 -2.95 -7.24 -7.74
C LEU A 73 -1.72 -6.89 -8.58
N GLY A 74 -0.56 -6.80 -7.93
CA GLY A 74 0.69 -6.45 -8.56
C GLY A 74 0.87 -4.94 -8.77
N ALA A 75 2.11 -4.56 -9.11
CA ALA A 75 2.50 -3.16 -9.15
C ALA A 75 1.68 -2.31 -10.15
N SER A 76 1.45 -2.82 -11.35
CA SER A 76 0.74 -2.09 -12.41
C SER A 76 -0.69 -1.74 -12.01
N ASP A 77 -1.45 -2.69 -11.45
CA ASP A 77 -2.83 -2.47 -11.05
C ASP A 77 -2.91 -1.51 -9.85
N ILE A 78 -1.94 -1.58 -8.93
CA ILE A 78 -1.89 -0.68 -7.78
C ILE A 78 -1.65 0.77 -8.23
N TRP A 79 -0.76 1.00 -9.20
CA TRP A 79 -0.55 2.34 -9.75
C TRP A 79 -1.78 2.85 -10.50
N ALA A 80 -2.53 1.96 -11.16
CA ALA A 80 -3.76 2.31 -11.85
C ALA A 80 -4.86 2.82 -10.89
N LEU A 81 -4.87 2.39 -9.62
CA LEU A 81 -5.80 2.92 -8.58
C LEU A 81 -5.70 4.43 -8.42
N ILE A 82 -4.52 5.01 -8.67
CA ILE A 82 -4.26 6.44 -8.54
C ILE A 82 -4.00 7.10 -9.91
N GLY A 83 -4.43 6.46 -11.00
CA GLY A 83 -4.33 6.99 -12.35
C GLY A 83 -2.91 7.03 -12.93
N LYS A 84 -1.96 6.28 -12.35
CA LYS A 84 -0.58 6.13 -12.86
C LYS A 84 -0.45 4.84 -13.66
N ARG A 85 0.53 4.78 -14.57
CA ARG A 85 0.86 3.60 -15.40
C ARG A 85 2.23 3.07 -15.04
#